data_AF-A0A3N5SRA5-F1
#
_entry.id   AF-A0A3N5SRA5-F1
#
_cell.length_a   1.000
_cell.length_b   1.000
_cell.length_c   1.000
_cell.angle_alpha   90.00
_cell.angle_beta   90.00
_cell.angle_gamma   90.00
#
_symmetry.space_group_name_H-M   'P 1'
#
loop_
_entity.id
_entity.type
_entity.pdbx_description
1 polymer ?
#
loop_
_entity_poly.entity_id
_entity_poly.type
_entity_poly.pdbx_seq_one_letter_code
_entity_poly.pdbx_strand_id
1 'polypeptide(L)'
;MKLAKTVFTILLLSVFFIPSGFVQVVHADVAPPPAPQLGGLEPFGYQETNVQMVYERVEMELRPFLWSADDFSKARVNVTAYFTMHNQGTTPETMQAIFPLESFTECEPQDVGIRDNYTYYTVTPSSFEVLLNGKGVPVQNVVTKHPHEGCEQMNWAGFDVTFPVQEDVTIRVEYIMESVDMDLMQTIEYILETG
;
A
#
# COMPACT_ATOMS: atom_id res chain seq x y z
N MET A 1 27.10 62.51 17.89
CA MET A 1 25.69 62.03 17.85
C MET A 1 25.15 61.72 16.45
N LYS A 2 25.50 62.47 15.38
CA LYS A 2 25.02 62.16 14.03
C LYS A 2 25.59 60.85 13.47
N LEU A 3 26.88 60.59 13.68
CA LEU A 3 27.55 59.35 13.21
C LEU A 3 26.93 58.08 13.81
N ALA A 4 26.61 58.09 15.11
CA ALA A 4 26.00 56.95 15.81
C ALA A 4 24.59 56.64 15.30
N LYS A 5 23.82 57.67 14.91
CA LYS A 5 22.51 57.47 14.29
C LYS A 5 22.62 56.87 12.90
N THR A 6 23.58 57.33 12.08
CA THR A 6 23.78 56.78 10.73
C THR A 6 24.22 55.32 10.76
N VAL A 7 25.11 54.95 11.69
CA VAL A 7 25.56 53.56 11.87
C VAL A 7 24.39 52.67 12.32
N PHE A 8 23.55 53.15 13.25
CA PHE A 8 22.38 52.40 13.71
C PHE A 8 21.35 52.20 12.60
N THR A 9 21.11 53.22 11.77
CA THR A 9 20.16 53.11 10.64
C THR A 9 20.67 52.16 9.56
N ILE A 10 21.98 52.14 9.27
CA ILE A 10 22.58 51.18 8.32
C ILE A 10 22.48 49.75 8.87
N LEU A 11 22.73 49.56 10.16
CA LEU A 11 22.61 48.26 10.82
C LEU A 11 21.15 47.74 10.83
N LEU A 12 20.17 48.63 10.98
CA LEU A 12 18.75 48.28 10.95
C LEU A 12 18.27 47.90 9.54
N LEU A 13 18.79 48.59 8.51
CA LEU A 13 18.49 48.30 7.10
C LEU A 13 19.17 47.01 6.60
N SER A 14 20.32 46.62 7.15
CA SER A 14 20.96 45.35 6.77
C SER A 14 20.21 44.11 7.28
N VAL A 15 19.40 44.23 8.34
CA VAL A 15 18.58 43.11 8.84
C VAL A 15 17.37 42.83 7.93
N PHE A 16 16.90 43.83 7.18
CA PHE A 16 15.79 43.67 6.22
C PHE A 16 16.21 43.08 4.87
N PHE A 17 17.52 43.02 4.59
CA PHE A 17 18.10 42.38 3.40
C PHE A 17 18.69 40.99 3.70
N ILE A 18 18.24 40.34 4.78
CA ILE A 18 18.46 38.90 4.93
C ILE A 18 17.45 38.22 3.99
N PRO A 19 17.87 37.60 2.89
CA PRO A 19 16.94 36.93 1.99
C PRO A 19 16.26 35.81 2.77
N SER A 20 14.96 35.96 3.01
CA SER A 20 14.07 34.95 3.61
C SER A 20 13.89 33.71 2.71
N GLY A 21 14.82 33.45 1.79
CA GLY A 21 14.69 32.50 0.69
C GLY A 21 15.73 31.39 0.68
N PHE A 22 16.53 31.24 1.73
CA PHE A 22 17.21 29.96 1.94
C PHE A 22 16.19 28.98 2.54
N VAL A 23 15.34 28.43 1.66
CA VAL A 23 14.73 27.13 1.92
C VAL A 23 15.91 26.16 2.04
N GLN A 24 16.36 25.94 3.27
CA GLN A 24 17.32 24.87 3.51
C GLN A 24 16.60 23.58 3.12
N VAL A 25 17.15 22.88 2.14
CA VAL A 25 16.79 21.49 1.87
C VAL A 25 17.21 20.73 3.13
N VAL A 26 16.24 20.52 4.01
CA VAL A 26 16.41 19.68 5.18
C VAL A 26 16.33 18.25 4.67
N HIS A 27 17.46 17.54 4.70
CA HIS A 27 17.48 16.11 4.51
C HIS A 27 16.92 15.47 5.78
N ALA A 28 15.64 15.10 5.73
CA ALA A 28 15.08 14.10 6.64
C ALA A 28 15.36 12.71 6.05
N ASP A 29 15.50 11.70 6.90
CA ASP A 29 15.55 10.28 6.48
C ASP A 29 14.26 9.83 5.75
N VAL A 30 13.26 10.72 5.69
CA VAL A 30 12.09 10.66 4.82
C VAL A 30 12.02 11.98 4.03
N ALA A 31 12.87 12.12 3.02
CA ALA A 31 12.63 12.98 1.87
C ALA A 31 12.25 12.05 0.71
N PRO A 32 11.29 12.41 -0.16
CA PRO A 32 10.94 11.56 -1.28
C PRO A 32 12.18 11.28 -2.13
N PRO A 33 12.46 10.00 -2.50
CA PRO A 33 13.39 9.71 -3.57
C PRO A 33 12.94 10.50 -4.82
N PRO A 34 13.86 10.94 -5.69
CA PRO A 34 13.49 11.53 -6.96
C PRO A 34 12.60 10.53 -7.72
N ALA A 35 11.34 10.93 -7.91
CA ALA A 35 10.23 10.21 -8.55
C ALA A 35 10.52 8.72 -8.83
N PRO A 36 10.25 7.81 -7.88
CA PRO A 36 10.14 6.41 -8.23
C PRO A 36 9.00 6.30 -9.23
N GLN A 37 9.26 5.57 -10.31
CA GLN A 37 8.24 5.16 -11.27
C GLN A 37 7.09 4.58 -10.43
N LEU A 38 5.94 5.26 -10.53
CA LEU A 38 4.76 5.16 -9.67
C LEU A 38 4.40 3.69 -9.42
N GLY A 39 3.99 3.32 -8.21
CA GLY A 39 3.55 1.97 -7.88
C GLY A 39 2.53 1.43 -8.90
N GLY A 40 2.74 0.19 -9.31
CA GLY A 40 1.87 -0.52 -10.25
C GLY A 40 2.46 -1.86 -10.65
N LEU A 41 1.68 -2.93 -10.53
CA LEU A 41 2.03 -4.25 -11.03
C LEU A 41 1.19 -4.55 -12.28
N GLU A 42 1.82 -5.12 -13.31
CA GLU A 42 1.15 -5.54 -14.54
C GLU A 42 -0.07 -6.46 -14.25
N PRO A 43 -1.16 -6.39 -15.05
CA PRO A 43 -1.21 -5.97 -16.47
C PRO A 43 -1.76 -4.56 -16.70
N PHE A 44 -2.22 -3.86 -15.65
CA PHE A 44 -2.76 -2.52 -15.81
C PHE A 44 -1.55 -1.60 -15.87
N GLY A 45 -1.18 -1.20 -17.07
CA GLY A 45 -0.11 -0.24 -17.27
C GLY A 45 -0.36 1.01 -16.43
N TYR A 46 0.71 1.67 -16.01
CA TYR A 46 0.65 2.89 -15.21
C TYR A 46 -0.41 3.86 -15.74
N GLN A 47 -1.37 4.20 -14.89
CA GLN A 47 -2.28 5.29 -15.15
C GLN A 47 -1.72 6.52 -14.47
N GLU A 48 -1.50 7.58 -15.23
CA GLU A 48 -1.21 8.88 -14.62
C GLU A 48 -2.41 9.28 -13.76
N THR A 49 -2.17 9.46 -12.46
CA THR A 49 -3.18 9.84 -11.48
C THR A 49 -2.60 10.91 -10.54
N ASN A 50 -3.45 11.83 -10.07
CA ASN A 50 -3.09 12.75 -9.00
C ASN A 50 -3.46 12.20 -7.62
N VAL A 51 -3.90 10.94 -7.55
CA VAL A 51 -4.21 10.25 -6.30
C VAL A 51 -2.94 9.70 -5.69
N GLN A 52 -2.63 10.15 -4.47
CA GLN A 52 -1.48 9.70 -3.69
C GLN A 52 -1.94 8.86 -2.50
N MET A 53 -1.27 7.74 -2.21
CA MET A 53 -1.39 7.08 -0.92
C MET A 53 -0.68 7.91 0.16
N VAL A 54 -1.41 8.36 1.18
CA VAL A 54 -0.87 9.18 2.27
C VAL A 54 -0.63 8.38 3.55
N TYR A 55 -1.29 7.23 3.70
CA TYR A 55 -1.19 6.38 4.87
C TYR A 55 -1.52 4.93 4.52
N GLU A 56 -0.74 4.01 5.10
CA GLU A 56 -1.03 2.58 5.12
C GLU A 56 -0.92 2.05 6.55
N ARG A 57 -1.84 1.17 6.93
CA ARG A 57 -1.73 0.32 8.13
C ARG A 57 -2.27 -1.05 7.84
N VAL A 58 -1.46 -2.08 8.11
CA VAL A 58 -1.84 -3.47 7.97
C VAL A 58 -1.89 -4.12 9.34
N GLU A 59 -3.02 -4.71 9.67
CA GLU A 59 -3.24 -5.48 10.89
C GLU A 59 -3.41 -6.95 10.52
N MET A 60 -2.61 -7.82 11.12
CA MET A 60 -2.69 -9.27 10.91
C MET A 60 -2.93 -9.95 12.25
N GLU A 61 -4.08 -10.59 12.37
CA GLU A 61 -4.44 -11.38 13.55
C GLU A 61 -4.22 -12.87 13.26
N LEU A 62 -3.20 -13.44 13.90
CA LEU A 62 -2.91 -14.86 13.80
C LEU A 62 -3.91 -15.68 14.62
N ARG A 63 -4.57 -16.63 13.96
CA ARG A 63 -5.44 -17.65 14.57
C ARG A 63 -4.77 -19.01 14.40
N PRO A 64 -4.10 -19.52 15.46
CA PRO A 64 -3.37 -20.77 15.35
C PRO A 64 -4.32 -21.96 15.16
N PHE A 65 -3.76 -23.06 14.67
CA PHE A 65 -4.42 -24.36 14.57
C PHE A 65 -4.98 -24.79 15.94
N LEU A 66 -6.21 -25.30 15.97
CA LEU A 66 -6.79 -25.96 17.14
C LEU A 66 -6.77 -27.47 16.91
N TRP A 67 -5.92 -28.20 17.64
CA TRP A 67 -5.98 -29.67 17.66
C TRP A 67 -7.06 -30.10 18.63
N SER A 68 -8.20 -30.55 18.12
CA SER A 68 -9.18 -31.29 18.92
C SER A 68 -9.41 -32.67 18.30
N ALA A 69 -9.84 -33.63 19.11
CA ALA A 69 -10.01 -35.02 18.67
C ALA A 69 -11.00 -35.19 17.50
N ASP A 70 -11.87 -34.19 17.26
CA ASP A 70 -12.99 -34.26 16.32
C ASP A 70 -13.02 -33.11 15.28
N ASP A 71 -12.10 -32.14 15.37
CA ASP A 71 -12.08 -30.99 14.46
C ASP A 71 -10.64 -30.60 14.09
N PHE A 72 -10.40 -30.49 12.79
CA PHE A 72 -9.14 -30.11 12.20
C PHE A 72 -9.35 -28.76 11.50
N SER A 73 -8.97 -27.67 12.16
CA SER A 73 -9.11 -26.32 11.61
C SER A 73 -7.77 -25.80 11.12
N LYS A 74 -7.63 -25.46 9.83
CA LYS A 74 -6.45 -24.79 9.28
C LYS A 74 -6.07 -23.55 10.10
N ALA A 75 -4.78 -23.22 10.14
CA ALA A 75 -4.36 -21.94 10.70
C ALA A 75 -4.91 -20.81 9.81
N ARG A 76 -5.34 -19.72 10.43
CA ARG A 76 -5.92 -18.57 9.74
C ARG A 76 -5.20 -17.29 10.12
N VAL A 77 -5.17 -16.35 9.19
CA VAL A 77 -4.75 -14.97 9.46
C VAL A 77 -5.89 -14.08 9.01
N ASN A 78 -6.48 -13.34 9.94
CA ASN A 78 -7.42 -12.28 9.58
C ASN A 78 -6.58 -11.04 9.27
N VAL A 79 -6.69 -10.54 8.05
CA VAL A 79 -5.98 -9.34 7.60
C VAL A 79 -6.96 -8.19 7.53
N THR A 80 -6.55 -7.03 8.06
CA THR A 80 -7.24 -5.76 7.86
C THR A 80 -6.23 -4.72 7.43
N ALA A 81 -6.32 -4.28 6.18
CA ALA A 81 -5.48 -3.23 5.62
C ALA A 81 -6.27 -1.93 5.50
N TYR A 82 -5.67 -0.83 5.92
CA TYR A 82 -6.22 0.52 5.85
C TYR A 82 -5.32 1.35 4.95
N PHE A 83 -5.92 1.99 3.97
CA PHE A 83 -5.26 2.94 3.09
C PHE A 83 -5.99 4.27 3.18
N THR A 84 -5.23 5.36 3.23
CA THR A 84 -5.77 6.70 2.98
C THR A 84 -5.20 7.20 1.67
N MET A 85 -6.08 7.56 0.77
CA MET A 85 -5.75 8.05 -0.57
C MET A 85 -6.20 9.50 -0.70
N HIS A 86 -5.38 10.37 -1.27
CA HIS A 86 -5.66 11.80 -1.42
C HIS A 86 -5.51 12.24 -2.87
N ASN A 87 -6.55 12.84 -3.45
CA ASN A 87 -6.48 13.40 -4.81
C ASN A 87 -5.97 14.84 -4.79
N GLN A 88 -4.71 15.04 -5.22
CA GLN A 88 -4.07 16.35 -5.34
C GLN A 88 -4.46 17.12 -6.60
N GLY A 89 -5.26 16.52 -7.47
CA GLY A 89 -5.69 17.09 -8.74
C GLY A 89 -6.71 18.21 -8.58
N THR A 90 -7.23 18.67 -9.72
CA THR A 90 -8.27 19.70 -9.81
C THR A 90 -9.61 19.16 -10.30
N THR A 91 -9.66 17.87 -10.64
CA THR A 91 -10.86 17.15 -11.08
C THR A 91 -11.01 15.84 -10.31
N PRO A 92 -12.23 15.39 -10.01
CA PRO A 92 -12.43 14.06 -9.42
C PRO A 92 -11.87 12.97 -10.33
N GLU A 93 -11.26 11.95 -9.75
CA GLU A 93 -10.75 10.79 -10.49
C GLU A 93 -11.58 9.56 -10.10
N THR A 94 -11.95 8.75 -11.09
CA THR A 94 -12.65 7.47 -10.86
C THR A 94 -11.90 6.39 -11.58
N MET A 95 -11.58 5.33 -10.85
CA MET A 95 -10.81 4.21 -11.36
C MET A 95 -11.26 2.91 -10.68
N GLN A 96 -10.91 1.80 -11.31
CA GLN A 96 -11.00 0.49 -10.68
C GLN A 96 -9.69 0.23 -9.95
N ALA A 97 -9.75 0.21 -8.62
CA ALA A 97 -8.64 -0.24 -7.80
C ALA A 97 -8.63 -1.78 -7.76
N ILE A 98 -7.45 -2.37 -7.69
CA ILE A 98 -7.27 -3.82 -7.62
C ILE A 98 -6.37 -4.18 -6.44
N PHE A 99 -6.63 -5.34 -5.84
CA PHE A 99 -5.84 -5.91 -4.76
C PHE A 99 -5.49 -7.37 -5.08
N PRO A 100 -4.22 -7.79 -4.95
CA PRO A 100 -3.81 -9.16 -5.29
C PRO A 100 -4.48 -10.18 -4.36
N LEU A 101 -5.04 -11.26 -4.93
CA LEU A 101 -5.60 -12.37 -4.16
C LEU A 101 -4.62 -13.55 -4.03
N GLU A 102 -3.46 -13.46 -4.67
CA GLU A 102 -2.47 -14.51 -4.78
C GLU A 102 -1.08 -13.93 -4.49
N SER A 103 -0.12 -14.78 -4.13
CA SER A 103 1.28 -14.36 -4.02
C SER A 103 1.91 -14.22 -5.41
N PHE A 104 2.78 -13.22 -5.58
CA PHE A 104 3.52 -13.03 -6.84
C PHE A 104 4.63 -14.05 -7.08
N THR A 105 4.95 -14.88 -6.10
CA THR A 105 6.04 -15.87 -6.17
C THR A 105 5.53 -17.32 -6.29
N GLU A 106 4.23 -17.56 -6.11
CA GLU A 106 3.64 -18.91 -5.98
C GLU A 106 3.58 -19.71 -7.30
N CYS A 107 3.83 -19.06 -8.42
CA CYS A 107 3.78 -19.67 -9.75
C CYS A 107 5.15 -20.11 -10.27
N GLU A 108 6.23 -19.81 -9.54
CA GLU A 108 7.53 -20.45 -9.80
C GLU A 108 7.42 -21.94 -9.42
N PRO A 109 7.90 -22.86 -10.26
CA PRO A 109 8.11 -24.23 -9.81
C PRO A 109 8.98 -24.20 -8.55
N GLN A 110 8.69 -25.09 -7.60
CA GLN A 110 9.29 -25.22 -6.24
C GLN A 110 10.84 -25.25 -6.17
N ASP A 111 11.54 -25.02 -7.28
CA ASP A 111 12.99 -24.99 -7.41
C ASP A 111 13.65 -23.65 -7.02
N VAL A 112 12.90 -22.57 -6.77
CA VAL A 112 13.46 -21.28 -6.31
C VAL A 112 13.33 -21.11 -4.80
N GLY A 113 13.92 -22.05 -4.05
CA GLY A 113 14.37 -21.80 -2.67
C GLY A 113 13.29 -21.63 -1.59
N ILE A 114 12.00 -21.74 -1.88
CA ILE A 114 10.99 -22.02 -0.85
C ILE A 114 11.31 -23.42 -0.37
N ARG A 115 12.04 -23.51 0.75
CA ARG A 115 12.46 -24.79 1.32
C ARG A 115 11.20 -25.62 1.59
N ASP A 116 11.26 -26.92 1.36
CA ASP A 116 10.19 -27.93 1.58
C ASP A 116 9.52 -27.94 2.98
N ASN A 117 9.85 -27.00 3.88
CA ASN A 117 9.42 -26.94 5.28
C ASN A 117 8.68 -25.62 5.64
N TYR A 118 8.19 -24.84 4.68
CA TYR A 118 7.45 -23.62 4.96
C TYR A 118 5.99 -23.75 4.56
N THR A 119 5.10 -23.53 5.52
CA THR A 119 3.68 -23.32 5.24
C THR A 119 3.45 -21.90 4.75
N TYR A 120 2.84 -21.80 3.57
CA TYR A 120 2.34 -20.55 3.00
C TYR A 120 0.83 -20.42 3.20
N TYR A 121 0.35 -19.20 3.01
CA TYR A 121 -1.03 -18.78 3.25
C TYR A 121 -1.65 -18.30 1.94
N THR A 122 -2.83 -18.82 1.62
CA THR A 122 -3.60 -18.37 0.47
C THR A 122 -4.81 -17.55 0.92
N VAL A 123 -5.15 -16.48 0.20
CA VAL A 123 -6.35 -15.69 0.47
C VAL A 123 -7.58 -16.55 0.20
N THR A 124 -8.56 -16.53 1.09
CA THR A 124 -9.88 -17.11 0.83
C THR A 124 -10.72 -16.08 0.06
N PRO A 125 -10.93 -16.23 -1.26
CA PRO A 125 -11.49 -15.13 -2.07
C PRO A 125 -12.90 -14.72 -1.65
N SER A 126 -13.69 -15.67 -1.12
CA SER A 126 -15.04 -15.40 -0.61
C SER A 126 -15.10 -14.60 0.69
N SER A 127 -13.96 -14.40 1.36
CA SER A 127 -13.84 -13.60 2.59
C SER A 127 -13.43 -12.15 2.32
N PHE A 128 -13.13 -11.80 1.06
CA PHE A 128 -12.57 -10.50 0.71
C PHE A 128 -13.66 -9.43 0.68
N GLU A 129 -13.51 -8.41 1.53
CA GLU A 129 -14.43 -7.29 1.66
C GLU A 129 -13.69 -5.96 1.53
N VAL A 130 -14.36 -4.98 0.93
CA VAL A 130 -13.83 -3.63 0.77
C VAL A 130 -14.83 -2.62 1.29
N LEU A 131 -14.36 -1.68 2.10
CA LEU A 131 -15.12 -0.56 2.61
C LEU A 131 -14.48 0.75 2.18
N LEU A 132 -15.25 1.58 1.48
CA LEU A 132 -14.88 2.95 1.14
C LEU A 132 -15.53 3.90 2.13
N ASN A 133 -14.73 4.64 2.90
CA ASN A 133 -15.20 5.53 3.96
C ASN A 133 -16.19 4.83 4.93
N GLY A 134 -15.91 3.57 5.25
CA GLY A 134 -16.74 2.74 6.14
C GLY A 134 -18.00 2.13 5.48
N LYS A 135 -18.22 2.34 4.18
CA LYS A 135 -19.33 1.74 3.44
C LYS A 135 -18.83 0.60 2.56
N GLY A 136 -19.38 -0.60 2.76
CA GLY A 136 -19.09 -1.76 1.91
C GLY A 136 -19.42 -1.51 0.44
N VAL A 137 -18.54 -1.97 -0.45
CA VAL A 137 -18.71 -1.88 -1.90
C VAL A 137 -18.62 -3.26 -2.57
N PRO A 138 -19.26 -3.45 -3.74
CA PRO A 138 -19.11 -4.69 -4.50
C PRO A 138 -17.66 -4.92 -4.90
N VAL A 139 -17.22 -6.17 -4.78
CA VAL A 139 -15.90 -6.64 -5.24
C VAL A 139 -16.12 -7.58 -6.42
N GLN A 140 -15.31 -7.41 -7.46
CA GLN A 140 -15.28 -8.28 -8.64
C GLN A 140 -13.96 -9.03 -8.72
N ASN A 141 -14.00 -10.30 -9.13
CA ASN A 141 -12.77 -11.00 -9.48
C ASN A 141 -12.27 -10.49 -10.85
N VAL A 142 -11.05 -9.98 -10.88
CA VAL A 142 -10.37 -9.53 -12.09
C VAL A 142 -9.24 -10.52 -12.38
N VAL A 143 -9.21 -11.06 -13.58
CA VAL A 143 -8.19 -12.02 -14.02
C VAL A 143 -7.29 -11.36 -15.03
N THR A 144 -5.99 -11.51 -14.82
CA THR A 144 -4.96 -10.89 -15.65
C THR A 144 -3.89 -11.88 -16.04
N LYS A 145 -3.01 -11.49 -16.97
CA LYS A 145 -1.69 -12.13 -17.05
C LYS A 145 -0.96 -11.87 -15.72
N HIS A 146 -0.24 -12.89 -15.24
CA HIS A 146 0.58 -12.75 -14.05
C HIS A 146 1.76 -11.78 -14.31
N PRO A 147 2.12 -10.89 -13.36
CA PRO A 147 3.20 -9.91 -13.55
C PRO A 147 4.60 -10.55 -13.57
N HIS A 148 4.79 -11.69 -12.90
CA HIS A 148 6.03 -12.48 -12.96
C HIS A 148 6.11 -13.32 -14.24
N GLU A 149 7.27 -13.32 -14.91
CA GLU A 149 7.51 -14.13 -16.11
C GLU A 149 7.51 -15.63 -15.80
N GLY A 150 6.85 -16.44 -16.63
CA GLY A 150 6.72 -17.89 -16.42
C GLY A 150 5.40 -18.31 -15.75
N CYS A 151 4.63 -17.34 -15.29
CA CYS A 151 3.33 -17.54 -14.67
C CYS A 151 2.20 -17.17 -15.64
N GLU A 152 1.11 -17.96 -15.64
CA GLU A 152 0.05 -17.78 -16.64
C GLU A 152 -0.89 -16.63 -16.29
N GLN A 153 -1.56 -16.71 -15.13
CA GLN A 153 -2.61 -15.79 -14.74
C GLN A 153 -2.51 -15.42 -13.26
N MET A 154 -3.13 -14.30 -12.90
CA MET A 154 -3.31 -13.88 -11.53
C MET A 154 -4.74 -13.40 -11.27
N ASN A 155 -5.29 -13.74 -10.11
CA ASN A 155 -6.57 -13.23 -9.62
C ASN A 155 -6.41 -11.99 -8.73
N TRP A 156 -7.30 -11.03 -8.91
CA TRP A 156 -7.34 -9.78 -8.15
C TRP A 156 -8.76 -9.47 -7.69
N ALA A 157 -8.89 -8.82 -6.54
CA ALA A 157 -10.12 -8.18 -6.11
C ALA A 157 -10.18 -6.76 -6.69
N GLY A 158 -11.04 -6.55 -7.68
CA GLY A 158 -11.32 -5.24 -8.26
C GLY A 158 -12.51 -4.56 -7.60
N PHE A 159 -12.45 -3.25 -7.40
CA PHE A 159 -13.56 -2.44 -6.92
C PHE A 159 -13.46 -1.01 -7.46
N ASP A 160 -14.60 -0.41 -7.77
CA ASP A 160 -14.66 0.95 -8.29
C ASP A 160 -14.59 1.97 -7.14
N VAL A 161 -13.75 2.99 -7.30
CA VAL A 161 -13.56 4.06 -6.33
C VAL A 161 -13.50 5.41 -7.03
N THR A 162 -14.12 6.41 -6.42
CA THR A 162 -14.02 7.81 -6.83
C THR A 162 -13.26 8.59 -5.76
N PHE A 163 -12.23 9.32 -6.17
CA PHE A 163 -11.43 10.21 -5.33
C PHE A 163 -11.82 11.67 -5.59
N PRO A 164 -12.57 12.31 -4.67
CA PRO A 164 -12.95 13.72 -4.82
C PRO A 164 -11.73 14.64 -4.70
N VAL A 165 -11.82 15.82 -5.30
CA VAL A 165 -10.74 16.81 -5.36
C VAL A 165 -10.36 17.28 -3.96
N GLN A 166 -9.07 17.16 -3.59
CA GLN A 166 -8.53 17.62 -2.32
C GLN A 166 -9.19 16.95 -1.09
N GLU A 167 -9.71 15.73 -1.26
CA GLU A 167 -10.33 14.96 -0.19
C GLU A 167 -9.62 13.61 0.00
N ASP A 168 -9.63 13.16 1.25
CA ASP A 168 -9.14 11.83 1.62
C ASP A 168 -10.25 10.79 1.43
N VAL A 169 -9.89 9.68 0.82
CA VAL A 169 -10.71 8.46 0.78
C VAL A 169 -10.01 7.39 1.58
N THR A 170 -10.69 6.87 2.60
CA THR A 170 -10.24 5.70 3.33
C THR A 170 -10.74 4.44 2.65
N ILE A 171 -9.80 3.57 2.29
CA ILE A 171 -10.08 2.22 1.79
C ILE A 171 -9.71 1.25 2.90
N ARG A 172 -10.66 0.44 3.34
CA ARG A 172 -10.41 -0.67 4.26
C ARG A 172 -10.65 -1.98 3.54
N VAL A 173 -9.64 -2.84 3.53
CA VAL A 173 -9.66 -4.17 2.92
C VAL A 173 -9.60 -5.19 4.05
N GLU A 174 -10.50 -6.16 4.03
CA GLU A 174 -10.58 -7.24 4.99
C GLU A 174 -10.59 -8.58 4.26
N TYR A 175 -9.79 -9.54 4.72
CA TYR A 175 -9.81 -10.89 4.19
C TYR A 175 -9.20 -11.89 5.16
N ILE A 176 -9.47 -13.17 4.91
CA ILE A 176 -8.89 -14.29 5.62
C ILE A 176 -7.87 -14.96 4.72
N MET A 177 -6.68 -15.22 5.25
CA MET A 177 -5.75 -16.18 4.65
C MET A 177 -5.79 -17.50 5.41
N GLU A 178 -5.73 -18.62 4.70
CA GLU A 178 -5.67 -19.96 5.28
C GLU A 178 -4.36 -20.65 4.92
N SER A 179 -3.79 -21.39 5.87
CA SER A 179 -2.60 -22.21 5.62
C SER A 179 -2.90 -23.31 4.60
N VAL A 180 -2.00 -23.52 3.64
CA VAL A 180 -2.13 -24.62 2.68
C VAL A 180 -1.61 -25.94 3.26
N ASP A 181 -0.51 -25.88 4.01
CA ASP A 181 0.17 -27.04 4.62
C ASP A 181 0.31 -26.93 6.16
N MET A 182 0.97 -27.93 6.77
CA MET A 182 1.15 -28.07 8.23
C MET A 182 2.62 -28.28 8.61
N ASP A 183 3.45 -27.27 8.36
CA ASP A 183 4.84 -27.30 8.78
C ASP A 183 5.08 -26.54 10.08
N LEU A 184 6.22 -26.85 10.70
CA LEU A 184 6.66 -26.23 11.96
C LEU A 184 7.01 -24.73 11.80
N MET A 185 7.20 -24.25 10.56
CA MET A 185 7.48 -22.86 10.25
C MET A 185 6.43 -22.30 9.30
N GLN A 186 5.89 -21.14 9.70
CA GLN A 186 4.86 -20.42 8.97
C GLN A 186 5.42 -19.11 8.44
N THR A 187 5.23 -18.84 7.16
CA THR A 187 5.57 -17.55 6.54
C THR A 187 4.29 -16.84 6.16
N ILE A 188 4.13 -15.62 6.64
CA ILE A 188 3.02 -14.74 6.27
C ILE A 188 3.61 -13.58 5.50
N GLU A 189 3.14 -13.39 4.27
CA GLU A 189 3.63 -12.37 3.36
C GLU A 189 2.57 -11.30 3.14
N TYR A 190 3.02 -10.07 2.91
CA TYR A 190 2.18 -8.97 2.49
C TYR A 190 2.97 -8.06 1.57
N ILE A 191 2.37 -7.72 0.44
CA ILE A 191 3.00 -6.91 -0.59
C ILE A 191 2.84 -5.43 -0.21
N LEU A 192 3.96 -4.76 0.05
CA LEU A 192 4.02 -3.31 0.30
C LEU A 192 4.45 -2.51 -0.94
N GLU A 193 4.87 -3.19 -2.02
CA GLU A 193 5.51 -2.56 -3.19
C GLU A 193 4.54 -1.91 -4.19
N THR A 194 3.23 -1.99 -3.93
CA THR A 194 2.18 -1.49 -4.84
C THR A 194 1.68 -0.08 -4.54
N GLY A 195 2.19 0.56 -3.48
CA GLY A 195 1.79 1.90 -3.01
C GLY A 195 2.54 3.07 -3.62
#